data_AF-A0A512BED0-F1
#
_entry.id   AF-A0A512BED0-F1
#
_cell.length_a   1.000
_cell.length_b   1.000
_cell.length_c   1.000
_cell.angle_alpha   90.00
_cell.angle_beta   90.00
_cell.angle_gamma   90.00
#
_symmetry.space_group_name_H-M   'P 1'
#
loop_
_entity.id
_entity.type
_entity.pdbx_description
1 polymer ?
#
loop_
_entity_poly.entity_id
_entity_poly.type
_entity_poly.pdbx_seq_one_letter_code
_entity_poly.pdbx_strand_id
1 'polypeptide(L)'
;MKKLVQSITLLIVFGFASGQGISKKLQDAVKTLEMDDQLKSGMLAFYVVDQKTGSVVLNENGTIGLPFASSQKVLTSVAALELLGTTYRYQTTLAYNGEIQNGTLTGNIYVNGSGDPTTGSWRYDQTKEQAVLNKWIKAIKQAGINRINGSIIINNNWGTYSVPGGWIWDDIGNYYGAGATGFNWRENQYDIKLKSGNSVGDKVTIVATLPRLRDVNLISELTTGRAGSGDNAYIYLAPYSSIGYIRGTIPPNENAFTISGSFPDPAKQASNLFEEEFAKQGIVISPVSNAASGLNTSGNHELITHQSPPLDSINYWFLRKSINLYGEALAKTLGFEKKKEASTEAGVNIIKAFWKERGIEPTSINMKDGSGLSPQNRITAEALAKVMRYAKSQPYFNSFYNALPEFNGMKMKSGTIGGVKSFTGYVGGYTFAIVVSNFNGSSSEMVRKMYKLLDLLK
;
A
#
# COMPACT_ATOMS: atom_id res chain seq x y z
N MET A 1 21.99 69.88 -38.42
CA MET A 1 23.03 68.87 -38.12
C MET A 1 22.69 68.19 -36.80
N LYS A 2 22.57 66.85 -36.83
CA LYS A 2 22.25 65.96 -35.69
C LYS A 2 23.51 65.64 -34.86
N LYS A 3 23.27 65.06 -33.68
CA LYS A 3 24.11 64.18 -32.82
C LYS A 3 24.59 64.87 -31.55
N LEU A 4 24.58 64.27 -30.35
CA LEU A 4 24.25 62.92 -29.88
C LEU A 4 24.01 63.07 -28.36
N VAL A 5 22.88 62.58 -27.82
CA VAL A 5 22.72 62.42 -26.36
C VAL A 5 22.81 60.91 -26.09
N GLN A 6 23.88 60.47 -25.45
CA GLN A 6 24.04 59.10 -24.97
C GLN A 6 23.41 58.98 -23.59
N SER A 7 22.24 58.33 -23.53
CA SER A 7 21.65 57.87 -22.27
C SER A 7 22.34 56.57 -21.86
N ILE A 8 23.02 56.58 -20.71
CA ILE A 8 23.57 55.39 -20.06
C ILE A 8 22.43 54.71 -19.30
N THR A 9 21.93 53.60 -19.83
CA THR A 9 20.99 52.72 -19.13
C THR A 9 21.78 51.81 -18.19
N LEU A 10 21.77 52.12 -16.89
CA LEU A 10 22.33 51.27 -15.85
C LEU A 10 21.39 50.07 -15.62
N LEU A 11 21.76 48.90 -16.14
CA LEU A 11 21.03 47.65 -15.91
C LEU A 11 21.35 47.15 -14.49
N ILE A 12 20.43 47.36 -13.57
CA ILE A 12 20.49 46.81 -12.21
C ILE A 12 20.12 45.32 -12.28
N VAL A 13 21.13 44.45 -12.33
CA VAL A 13 20.98 43.00 -12.14
C VAL A 13 20.95 42.74 -10.63
N PHE A 14 19.76 42.75 -10.04
CA PHE A 14 19.54 42.22 -8.68
C PHE A 14 18.68 40.97 -8.78
N GLY A 15 19.27 39.80 -8.50
CA GLY A 15 18.49 38.58 -8.27
C GLY A 15 19.12 37.24 -8.62
N PHE A 16 20.35 36.92 -8.18
CA PHE A 16 20.86 35.53 -8.25
C PHE A 16 21.70 35.05 -7.04
N ALA A 17 21.93 35.88 -6.01
CA ALA A 17 22.87 35.53 -4.94
C ALA A 17 22.35 34.47 -3.93
N SER A 18 21.03 34.33 -3.75
CA SER A 18 20.48 33.47 -2.69
C SER A 18 20.51 31.97 -3.04
N GLY A 19 20.42 31.61 -4.33
CA GLY A 19 20.33 30.21 -4.79
C GLY A 19 21.67 29.46 -4.84
N GLN A 20 22.78 30.19 -5.05
CA GLN A 20 24.12 29.58 -5.09
C GLN A 20 24.57 29.06 -3.72
N GLY A 21 24.16 29.71 -2.63
CA GLY A 21 24.54 29.34 -1.27
C GLY A 21 23.97 27.98 -0.84
N ILE A 22 22.68 27.74 -1.10
CA ILE A 22 22.03 26.47 -0.72
C ILE A 22 22.52 25.29 -1.57
N SER A 23 22.67 25.49 -2.88
CA SER A 23 23.17 24.44 -3.78
C SER A 23 24.55 23.94 -3.33
N LYS A 24 25.48 24.86 -3.02
CA LYS A 24 26.81 24.52 -2.51
C LYS A 24 26.76 23.77 -1.18
N LYS A 25 25.95 24.24 -0.21
CA LYS A 25 25.79 23.56 1.10
C LYS A 25 25.29 22.12 0.94
N LEU A 26 24.33 21.91 0.03
CA LEU A 26 23.81 20.57 -0.26
C LEU A 26 24.87 19.68 -0.91
N GLN A 27 25.62 20.19 -1.89
CA GLN A 27 26.71 19.45 -2.53
C GLN A 27 27.79 19.02 -1.52
N ASP A 28 28.21 19.93 -0.63
CA ASP A 28 29.19 19.62 0.41
C ASP A 28 28.68 18.55 1.40
N ALA A 29 27.40 18.62 1.77
CA ALA A 29 26.76 17.63 2.65
C ALA A 29 26.57 16.26 1.99
N VAL A 30 26.19 16.24 0.70
CA VAL A 30 26.12 15.04 -0.15
C VAL A 30 27.47 14.35 -0.17
N LYS A 31 28.53 15.09 -0.53
CA LYS A 31 29.90 14.55 -0.59
C LYS A 31 30.33 13.97 0.76
N THR A 32 29.98 14.65 1.85
CA THR A 32 30.26 14.15 3.21
C THR A 32 29.56 12.82 3.48
N LEU A 33 28.30 12.68 3.08
CA LEU A 33 27.53 11.45 3.26
C LEU A 33 28.04 10.32 2.36
N GLU A 34 28.45 10.61 1.12
CA GLU A 34 29.03 9.61 0.20
C GLU A 34 30.38 9.07 0.68
N MET A 35 31.14 9.87 1.45
CA MET A 35 32.39 9.44 2.08
C MET A 35 32.16 8.66 3.40
N ASP A 36 30.92 8.55 3.88
CA ASP A 36 30.60 7.82 5.11
C ASP A 36 30.79 6.31 4.92
N ASP A 37 31.34 5.64 5.94
CA ASP A 37 31.59 4.19 5.89
C ASP A 37 30.32 3.36 5.60
N GLN A 38 29.13 3.88 5.95
CA GLN A 38 27.85 3.24 5.64
C GLN A 38 27.51 3.27 4.14
N LEU A 39 28.09 4.16 3.34
CA LEU A 39 27.87 4.28 1.90
C LEU A 39 29.07 3.87 1.04
N LYS A 40 30.14 3.31 1.63
CA LYS A 40 31.35 2.88 0.90
C LYS A 40 31.07 1.95 -0.30
N SER A 41 30.02 1.15 -0.24
CA SER A 41 29.54 0.30 -1.35
C SER A 41 28.08 0.60 -1.72
N GLY A 42 27.53 1.70 -1.20
CA GLY A 42 26.19 2.18 -1.45
C GLY A 42 26.15 3.22 -2.55
N MET A 43 24.94 3.69 -2.84
CA MET A 43 24.70 4.81 -3.76
C MET A 43 23.67 5.75 -3.17
N LEU A 44 23.93 7.05 -3.28
CA LEU A 44 23.01 8.12 -2.99
C LEU A 44 22.50 8.71 -4.31
N ALA A 45 21.19 8.90 -4.43
CA ALA A 45 20.63 9.81 -5.42
C ALA A 45 19.75 10.84 -4.71
N PHE A 46 19.94 12.10 -5.05
CA PHE A 46 19.23 13.21 -4.43
C PHE A 46 18.95 14.32 -5.44
N TYR A 47 17.66 14.65 -5.58
CA TYR A 47 17.19 15.66 -6.50
C TYR A 47 16.33 16.68 -5.77
N VAL A 48 16.63 17.97 -5.96
CA VAL A 48 15.95 19.09 -5.30
C VAL A 48 15.56 20.16 -6.32
N VAL A 49 14.32 20.62 -6.25
CA VAL A 49 13.78 21.67 -7.10
C VAL A 49 13.17 22.77 -6.25
N ASP A 50 13.48 24.02 -6.61
CA ASP A 50 12.81 25.20 -6.06
C ASP A 50 11.37 25.28 -6.58
N GLN A 51 10.39 25.37 -5.68
CA GLN A 51 8.98 25.34 -6.07
C GLN A 51 8.50 26.64 -6.72
N LYS A 52 9.16 27.77 -6.43
CA LYS A 52 8.78 29.08 -6.95
C LYS A 52 9.31 29.26 -8.38
N THR A 53 10.57 28.93 -8.60
CA THR A 53 11.22 29.13 -9.90
C THR A 53 11.14 27.90 -10.81
N GLY A 54 10.95 26.71 -10.22
CA GLY A 54 11.04 25.44 -10.93
C GLY A 54 12.48 25.03 -11.27
N SER A 55 13.49 25.80 -10.84
CA SER A 55 14.89 25.54 -11.11
C SER A 55 15.42 24.39 -10.26
N VAL A 56 16.31 23.59 -10.85
CA VAL A 56 17.02 22.52 -10.16
C VAL A 56 18.05 23.15 -9.23
N VAL A 57 17.97 22.82 -7.94
CA VAL A 57 18.89 23.30 -6.89
C VAL A 57 20.02 22.30 -6.68
N LEU A 58 19.71 21.01 -6.79
CA LEU A 58 20.65 19.91 -6.70
C LEU A 58 20.20 18.78 -7.62
N ASN A 59 21.15 18.19 -8.32
CA ASN A 59 20.99 16.94 -9.04
C ASN A 59 22.21 16.04 -8.77
N GLU A 60 22.12 15.23 -7.73
CA GLU A 60 23.10 14.19 -7.43
C GLU A 60 22.53 12.84 -7.89
N ASN A 61 23.17 12.20 -8.88
CA ASN A 61 22.71 10.93 -9.46
C ASN A 61 21.20 10.89 -9.79
N GLY A 62 20.58 12.04 -10.07
CA GLY A 62 19.12 12.16 -10.08
C GLY A 62 18.44 11.43 -11.23
N THR A 63 19.19 11.05 -12.26
CA THR A 63 18.77 10.27 -13.43
C THR A 63 19.09 8.78 -13.32
N ILE A 64 19.79 8.35 -12.25
CA ILE A 64 20.10 6.94 -12.02
C ILE A 64 18.87 6.24 -11.44
N GLY A 65 18.46 5.14 -12.07
CA GLY A 65 17.35 4.33 -11.60
C GLY A 65 17.74 3.50 -10.37
N LEU A 66 17.10 3.76 -9.23
CA LEU A 66 17.32 3.04 -7.96
C LEU A 66 15.99 2.53 -7.38
N PRO A 67 16.01 1.51 -6.51
CA PRO A 67 14.81 1.12 -5.77
C PRO A 67 14.41 2.23 -4.79
N PHE A 68 13.24 2.84 -4.99
CA PHE A 68 12.69 3.86 -4.08
C PHE A 68 11.70 3.30 -3.06
N ALA A 69 11.56 1.97 -2.99
CA ALA A 69 10.65 1.30 -2.08
C ALA A 69 9.25 1.97 -2.06
N SER A 70 8.64 2.11 -0.89
CA SER A 70 7.33 2.76 -0.74
C SER A 70 7.27 4.25 -1.10
N SER A 71 8.38 4.95 -1.40
CA SER A 71 8.29 6.29 -2.01
C SER A 71 7.67 6.22 -3.40
N GLN A 72 7.73 5.07 -4.08
CA GLN A 72 7.02 4.79 -5.35
C GLN A 72 5.52 5.03 -5.26
N LYS A 73 4.89 4.88 -4.08
CA LYS A 73 3.45 5.02 -3.91
C LYS A 73 2.90 6.37 -4.39
N VAL A 74 3.73 7.42 -4.45
CA VAL A 74 3.30 8.73 -5.00
C VAL A 74 3.00 8.67 -6.50
N LEU A 75 3.69 7.79 -7.27
CA LEU A 75 3.39 7.54 -8.68
C LEU A 75 2.00 6.93 -8.85
N THR A 76 1.71 5.88 -8.08
CA THR A 76 0.42 5.17 -8.08
C THR A 76 -0.71 6.06 -7.57
N SER A 77 -0.46 6.77 -6.47
CA SER A 77 -1.41 7.67 -5.81
C SER A 77 -1.90 8.75 -6.76
N VAL A 78 -0.97 9.49 -7.36
CA VAL A 78 -1.31 10.61 -8.24
C VAL A 78 -1.96 10.11 -9.53
N ALA A 79 -1.46 9.03 -10.13
CA ALA A 79 -2.11 8.43 -11.30
C ALA A 79 -3.55 7.96 -10.99
N ALA A 80 -3.79 7.35 -9.83
CA ALA A 80 -5.13 6.93 -9.42
C ALA A 80 -6.08 8.12 -9.22
N LEU A 81 -5.65 9.15 -8.49
CA LEU A 81 -6.45 10.36 -8.25
C LEU A 81 -6.85 11.06 -9.55
N GLU A 82 -5.98 11.04 -10.56
CA GLU A 82 -6.20 11.64 -11.87
C GLU A 82 -7.10 10.81 -12.78
N LEU A 83 -6.84 9.50 -12.86
CA LEU A 83 -7.48 8.65 -13.85
C LEU A 83 -8.82 8.08 -13.41
N LEU A 84 -9.03 7.97 -12.09
CA LEU A 84 -10.29 7.50 -11.47
C LEU A 84 -11.12 8.65 -10.89
N GLY A 85 -10.47 9.73 -10.44
CA GLY A 85 -11.10 10.85 -9.74
C GLY A 85 -11.18 10.65 -8.23
N THR A 86 -11.12 11.75 -7.47
CA THR A 86 -11.09 11.75 -5.99
C THR A 86 -12.32 11.12 -5.34
N THR A 87 -13.45 11.10 -6.04
CA THR A 87 -14.74 10.61 -5.57
C THR A 87 -15.02 9.16 -5.96
N TYR A 88 -14.09 8.48 -6.66
CA TYR A 88 -14.24 7.08 -7.03
C TYR A 88 -14.53 6.22 -5.80
N ARG A 89 -15.43 5.25 -5.96
CA ARG A 89 -15.83 4.28 -4.93
C ARG A 89 -15.91 2.90 -5.53
N TYR A 90 -15.39 1.93 -4.79
CA TYR A 90 -15.58 0.53 -5.09
C TYR A 90 -16.97 0.08 -4.67
N GLN A 91 -17.49 -0.91 -5.38
CA GLN A 91 -18.78 -1.54 -5.09
C GLN A 91 -18.59 -2.99 -4.66
N THR A 92 -19.25 -3.37 -3.57
CA THR A 92 -19.35 -4.76 -3.13
C THR A 92 -20.83 -5.12 -2.98
N THR A 93 -21.32 -5.99 -3.85
CA THR A 93 -22.74 -6.32 -3.93
C THR A 93 -23.03 -7.66 -3.27
N LEU A 94 -24.02 -7.68 -2.38
CA LEU A 94 -24.61 -8.88 -1.81
C LEU A 94 -25.88 -9.21 -2.60
N ALA A 95 -25.99 -10.45 -3.08
CA ALA A 95 -27.11 -10.92 -3.88
C ALA A 95 -27.47 -12.36 -3.50
N TYR A 96 -28.60 -12.87 -4.01
CA TYR A 96 -28.95 -14.28 -3.92
C TYR A 96 -29.47 -14.81 -5.26
N ASN A 97 -29.54 -16.12 -5.42
CA ASN A 97 -30.29 -16.77 -6.51
C ASN A 97 -31.29 -17.78 -5.96
N GLY A 98 -32.15 -18.30 -6.82
CA GLY A 98 -33.17 -19.28 -6.41
C GLY A 98 -34.38 -18.62 -5.74
N GLU A 99 -35.13 -19.42 -4.99
CA GLU A 99 -36.44 -19.02 -4.49
C GLU A 99 -36.51 -18.95 -2.96
N ILE A 100 -37.27 -17.98 -2.46
CA ILE A 100 -37.54 -17.81 -1.03
C ILE A 100 -38.97 -18.30 -0.76
N GLN A 101 -39.10 -19.37 0.03
CA GLN A 101 -40.39 -19.92 0.44
C GLN A 101 -40.42 -20.12 1.95
N ASN A 102 -41.44 -19.56 2.63
CA ASN A 102 -41.60 -19.62 4.09
C ASN A 102 -40.32 -19.26 4.86
N GLY A 103 -39.60 -18.24 4.38
CA GLY A 103 -38.35 -17.73 4.95
C GLY A 103 -37.12 -18.63 4.75
N THR A 104 -37.23 -19.67 3.92
CA THR A 104 -36.10 -20.50 3.50
C THR A 104 -35.73 -20.16 2.06
N LEU A 105 -34.49 -19.73 1.85
CA LEU A 105 -33.88 -19.61 0.54
C LEU A 105 -33.42 -20.99 0.07
N THR A 106 -33.95 -21.50 -1.04
CA THR A 106 -33.37 -22.63 -1.76
C THR A 106 -32.50 -22.09 -2.89
N GLY A 107 -31.23 -21.87 -2.58
CA GLY A 107 -30.28 -21.13 -3.40
C GLY A 107 -29.10 -20.61 -2.59
N ASN A 108 -28.21 -19.87 -3.25
CA ASN A 108 -26.97 -19.36 -2.68
C ASN A 108 -27.04 -17.86 -2.41
N ILE A 109 -26.26 -17.40 -1.44
CA ILE A 109 -25.90 -15.99 -1.27
C ILE A 109 -24.60 -15.73 -2.03
N TYR A 110 -24.52 -14.65 -2.78
CA TYR A 110 -23.32 -14.22 -3.49
C TYR A 110 -22.80 -12.90 -2.93
N VAL A 111 -21.48 -12.81 -2.73
CA VAL A 111 -20.75 -11.57 -2.48
C VAL A 111 -19.88 -11.28 -3.70
N ASN A 112 -20.18 -10.20 -4.42
CA ASN A 112 -19.43 -9.79 -5.61
C ASN A 112 -18.58 -8.57 -5.29
N GLY A 113 -17.26 -8.76 -5.23
CA GLY A 113 -16.30 -7.67 -4.99
C GLY A 113 -15.75 -7.08 -6.29
N SER A 114 -15.44 -5.78 -6.26
CA SER A 114 -14.78 -5.04 -7.35
C SER A 114 -13.33 -4.62 -7.04
N GLY A 115 -12.69 -5.30 -6.09
CA GLY A 115 -11.32 -5.01 -5.65
C GLY A 115 -11.22 -4.00 -4.51
N ASP A 116 -12.32 -3.69 -3.80
CA ASP A 116 -12.30 -2.78 -2.64
C ASP A 116 -11.28 -3.24 -1.60
N PRO A 117 -10.22 -2.46 -1.30
CA PRO A 117 -9.23 -2.84 -0.28
C PRO A 117 -9.68 -2.49 1.15
N THR A 118 -10.85 -1.86 1.30
CA THR A 118 -11.34 -1.33 2.58
C THR A 118 -12.44 -2.18 3.21
N THR A 119 -13.04 -3.14 2.50
CA THR A 119 -14.10 -3.99 3.06
C THR A 119 -13.58 -4.76 4.29
N GLY A 120 -14.26 -4.62 5.43
CA GLY A 120 -13.82 -5.18 6.72
C GLY A 120 -12.66 -4.42 7.39
N SER A 121 -12.12 -3.36 6.78
CA SER A 121 -11.03 -2.57 7.38
C SER A 121 -11.50 -1.80 8.62
N TRP A 122 -10.69 -1.81 9.67
CA TRP A 122 -10.92 -1.08 10.92
C TRP A 122 -10.72 0.44 10.79
N ARG A 123 -10.27 0.93 9.63
CA ARG A 123 -9.89 2.34 9.42
C ARG A 123 -11.07 3.29 9.28
N TYR A 124 -12.26 2.79 8.97
CA TYR A 124 -13.45 3.60 8.81
C TYR A 124 -14.65 2.92 9.49
N ASP A 125 -15.48 3.71 10.16
CA ASP A 125 -16.61 3.17 10.92
C ASP A 125 -17.58 2.37 10.04
N GLN A 126 -17.80 2.81 8.80
CA GLN A 126 -18.71 2.14 7.86
C GLN A 126 -18.16 0.86 7.24
N THR A 127 -16.84 0.64 7.29
CA THR A 127 -16.17 -0.54 6.69
C THR A 127 -15.74 -1.56 7.72
N LYS A 128 -15.78 -1.24 9.03
CA LYS A 128 -15.51 -2.19 10.12
C LYS A 128 -16.33 -3.47 9.92
N GLU A 129 -15.73 -4.61 10.24
CA GLU A 129 -16.34 -5.94 10.02
C GLU A 129 -17.77 -6.01 10.52
N GLN A 130 -18.02 -5.65 11.79
CA GLN A 130 -19.36 -5.71 12.36
C GLN A 130 -20.34 -4.75 11.66
N ALA A 131 -19.87 -3.59 11.20
CA ALA A 131 -20.72 -2.64 10.47
C ALA A 131 -21.14 -3.20 9.10
N VAL A 132 -20.24 -3.88 8.39
CA VAL A 132 -20.54 -4.56 7.12
C VAL A 132 -21.47 -5.75 7.38
N LEU A 133 -21.12 -6.62 8.33
CA LEU A 133 -21.92 -7.80 8.70
C LEU A 133 -23.34 -7.42 9.10
N ASN A 134 -23.52 -6.43 9.99
CA ASN A 134 -24.84 -5.99 10.42
C ASN A 134 -25.70 -5.48 9.25
N LYS A 135 -25.10 -4.75 8.30
CA LYS A 135 -25.81 -4.28 7.09
C LYS A 135 -26.26 -5.44 6.21
N TRP A 136 -25.38 -6.42 6.00
CA TRP A 136 -25.69 -7.60 5.17
C TRP A 136 -26.73 -8.51 5.82
N ILE A 137 -26.59 -8.80 7.10
CA ILE A 137 -27.56 -9.59 7.88
C ILE A 137 -28.94 -8.90 7.87
N LYS A 138 -28.97 -7.57 8.02
CA LYS A 138 -30.21 -6.80 7.90
C LYS A 138 -30.83 -6.95 6.51
N ALA A 139 -30.05 -6.81 5.44
CA ALA A 139 -30.54 -6.94 4.07
C ALA A 139 -31.10 -8.35 3.78
N ILE A 140 -30.40 -9.40 4.25
CA ILE A 140 -30.85 -10.80 4.13
C ILE A 140 -32.19 -11.01 4.84
N LYS A 141 -32.31 -10.53 6.09
CA LYS A 141 -33.57 -10.62 6.85
C LYS A 141 -34.71 -9.81 6.22
N GLN A 142 -34.41 -8.64 5.65
CA GLN A 142 -35.40 -7.81 4.95
C GLN A 142 -35.94 -8.45 3.68
N ALA A 143 -35.13 -9.28 3.00
CA ALA A 143 -35.61 -10.14 1.91
C ALA A 143 -36.44 -11.34 2.40
N GLY A 144 -36.65 -11.49 3.71
CA GLY A 144 -37.42 -12.57 4.31
C GLY A 144 -36.61 -13.85 4.54
N ILE A 145 -35.28 -13.84 4.35
CA ILE A 145 -34.45 -15.04 4.46
C ILE A 145 -34.03 -15.27 5.92
N ASN A 146 -34.47 -16.38 6.50
CA ASN A 146 -34.11 -16.86 7.84
C ASN A 146 -33.32 -18.18 7.81
N ARG A 147 -33.41 -18.92 6.70
CA ARG A 147 -32.65 -20.14 6.44
C ARG A 147 -32.13 -20.12 5.00
N ILE A 148 -30.91 -20.61 4.80
CA ILE A 148 -30.27 -20.76 3.49
C ILE A 148 -29.98 -22.24 3.25
N ASN A 149 -30.73 -22.88 2.36
CA ASN A 149 -30.45 -24.20 1.82
C ASN A 149 -29.52 -24.07 0.62
N GLY A 150 -28.26 -23.74 0.90
CA GLY A 150 -27.22 -23.45 -0.08
C GLY A 150 -25.96 -22.91 0.62
N SER A 151 -25.13 -22.19 -0.13
CA SER A 151 -23.83 -21.69 0.36
C SER A 151 -23.73 -20.17 0.26
N ILE A 152 -22.76 -19.60 0.99
CA ILE A 152 -22.26 -18.25 0.73
C ILE A 152 -21.10 -18.37 -0.25
N ILE A 153 -21.18 -17.68 -1.39
CA ILE A 153 -20.20 -17.73 -2.47
C ILE A 153 -19.61 -16.34 -2.66
N ILE A 154 -18.31 -16.19 -2.39
CA ILE A 154 -17.59 -14.95 -2.68
C ILE A 154 -17.02 -15.02 -4.09
N ASN A 155 -17.57 -14.22 -4.98
CA ASN A 155 -17.09 -14.09 -6.35
C ASN A 155 -15.83 -13.20 -6.38
N ASN A 156 -14.71 -13.82 -6.77
CA ASN A 156 -13.39 -13.19 -6.82
C ASN A 156 -12.89 -12.95 -8.25
N ASN A 157 -13.77 -12.99 -9.26
CA ASN A 157 -13.40 -12.99 -10.68
C ASN A 157 -12.95 -11.64 -11.24
N TRP A 158 -13.00 -10.55 -10.46
CA TRP A 158 -12.62 -9.20 -10.93
C TRP A 158 -11.17 -9.15 -11.47
N GLY A 159 -10.27 -9.99 -10.93
CA GLY A 159 -8.87 -9.99 -11.32
C GLY A 159 -8.21 -11.35 -11.29
N THR A 160 -6.89 -11.33 -11.46
CA THR A 160 -6.03 -12.52 -11.46
C THR A 160 -5.30 -12.68 -10.12
N TYR A 161 -4.30 -13.58 -10.09
CA TYR A 161 -3.45 -13.90 -8.95
C TYR A 161 -3.10 -12.69 -8.06
N SER A 162 -3.16 -12.88 -6.74
CA SER A 162 -3.17 -11.78 -5.76
C SER A 162 -1.84 -11.05 -5.61
N VAL A 163 -0.72 -11.77 -5.68
CA VAL A 163 0.63 -11.27 -5.38
C VAL A 163 1.38 -10.92 -6.67
N PRO A 164 1.91 -9.69 -6.82
CA PRO A 164 2.71 -9.31 -7.97
C PRO A 164 4.01 -10.12 -8.13
N GLY A 165 4.51 -10.19 -9.35
CA GLY A 165 5.86 -10.68 -9.61
C GLY A 165 6.94 -9.75 -9.02
N GLY A 166 8.05 -10.34 -8.57
CA GLY A 166 9.21 -9.61 -8.03
C GLY A 166 9.16 -9.30 -6.54
N TRP A 167 8.08 -9.68 -5.84
CA TRP A 167 8.09 -9.74 -4.38
C TRP A 167 8.98 -10.89 -3.91
N ILE A 168 9.74 -10.65 -2.84
CA ILE A 168 10.60 -11.69 -2.27
C ILE A 168 9.73 -12.63 -1.43
N TRP A 169 10.08 -13.92 -1.44
CA TRP A 169 9.31 -14.97 -0.76
C TRP A 169 9.08 -14.66 0.73
N ASP A 170 10.13 -14.19 1.40
CA ASP A 170 10.14 -13.86 2.83
C ASP A 170 9.11 -12.81 3.24
N ASP A 171 8.65 -11.98 2.30
CA ASP A 171 7.68 -10.92 2.57
C ASP A 171 6.23 -11.39 2.48
N ILE A 172 5.95 -12.40 1.64
CA ILE A 172 4.60 -12.73 1.17
C ILE A 172 3.64 -13.08 2.31
N GLY A 173 4.08 -13.84 3.32
CA GLY A 173 3.22 -14.24 4.43
C GLY A 173 3.00 -13.16 5.49
N ASN A 174 3.72 -12.03 5.43
CA ASN A 174 3.60 -10.93 6.38
C ASN A 174 2.50 -9.96 5.93
N TYR A 175 1.95 -9.16 6.87
CA TYR A 175 0.84 -8.25 6.55
C TYR A 175 1.14 -7.28 5.39
N TYR A 176 2.39 -6.85 5.25
CA TYR A 176 2.80 -5.96 4.17
C TYR A 176 3.01 -6.68 2.84
N GLY A 177 3.08 -8.02 2.85
CA GLY A 177 3.02 -8.91 1.68
C GLY A 177 1.60 -9.36 1.32
N ALA A 178 0.56 -8.71 1.84
CA ALA A 178 -0.81 -8.96 1.42
C ALA A 178 -1.07 -8.43 -0.01
N GLY A 179 -1.31 -9.37 -0.93
CA GLY A 179 -1.72 -9.07 -2.31
C GLY A 179 -3.20 -8.69 -2.45
N ALA A 180 -3.58 -8.10 -3.58
CA ALA A 180 -4.94 -7.63 -3.85
C ALA A 180 -5.75 -8.65 -4.67
N THR A 181 -6.97 -8.95 -4.22
CA THR A 181 -7.95 -9.83 -4.87
C THR A 181 -9.20 -9.05 -5.26
N GLY A 182 -10.13 -9.69 -5.99
CA GLY A 182 -11.44 -9.12 -6.31
C GLY A 182 -12.32 -8.88 -5.07
N PHE A 183 -12.19 -9.72 -4.04
CA PHE A 183 -12.73 -9.47 -2.72
C PHE A 183 -11.61 -9.47 -1.68
N ASN A 184 -11.41 -8.33 -1.02
CA ASN A 184 -10.46 -8.19 0.08
C ASN A 184 -11.23 -8.06 1.39
N TRP A 185 -10.70 -8.63 2.47
CA TRP A 185 -11.34 -8.61 3.78
C TRP A 185 -10.34 -8.26 4.86
N ARG A 186 -10.64 -7.25 5.69
CA ARG A 186 -9.75 -6.76 6.77
C ARG A 186 -8.33 -6.44 6.29
N GLU A 187 -8.21 -5.74 5.16
CA GLU A 187 -6.92 -5.45 4.54
C GLU A 187 -6.08 -6.71 4.25
N ASN A 188 -6.75 -7.84 4.02
CA ASN A 188 -6.15 -9.16 3.83
C ASN A 188 -5.19 -9.56 4.95
N GLN A 189 -5.46 -9.13 6.19
CA GLN A 189 -4.56 -9.26 7.33
C GLN A 189 -5.22 -9.99 8.51
N TYR A 190 -4.40 -10.78 9.22
CA TYR A 190 -4.68 -11.29 10.56
C TYR A 190 -3.51 -11.00 11.51
N ASP A 191 -3.77 -11.07 12.80
CA ASP A 191 -2.76 -10.97 13.86
C ASP A 191 -2.49 -12.33 14.49
N ILE A 192 -1.27 -12.54 14.98
CA ILE A 192 -0.82 -13.72 15.71
C ILE A 192 -0.39 -13.27 17.10
N LYS A 193 -0.96 -13.88 18.13
CA LYS A 193 -0.53 -13.71 19.52
C LYS A 193 0.50 -14.79 19.85
N LEU A 194 1.68 -14.36 20.25
CA LEU A 194 2.82 -15.21 20.55
C LEU A 194 3.19 -15.12 22.03
N LYS A 195 3.72 -16.22 22.55
CA LYS A 195 4.28 -16.32 23.90
C LYS A 195 5.72 -16.81 23.84
N SER A 196 6.64 -16.09 24.46
CA SER A 196 8.07 -16.43 24.52
C SER A 196 8.49 -16.95 25.90
N GLY A 197 9.63 -17.64 25.94
CA GLY A 197 10.28 -18.06 27.17
C GLY A 197 11.07 -16.92 27.81
N ASN A 198 11.81 -17.24 28.87
CA ASN A 198 12.60 -16.26 29.61
C ASN A 198 14.06 -16.19 29.15
N SER A 199 14.54 -17.21 28.44
CA SER A 199 15.93 -17.39 28.04
C SER A 199 16.07 -17.37 26.52
N VAL A 200 17.19 -16.83 26.03
CA VAL A 200 17.49 -16.83 24.60
C VAL A 200 17.51 -18.26 24.07
N GLY A 201 16.81 -18.52 22.96
CA GLY A 201 16.69 -19.85 22.37
C GLY A 201 15.45 -20.63 22.81
N ASP A 202 14.73 -20.19 23.86
CA ASP A 202 13.49 -20.85 24.29
C ASP A 202 12.44 -20.83 23.17
N LYS A 203 11.66 -21.90 23.04
CA LYS A 203 10.59 -22.00 22.04
C LYS A 203 9.55 -20.89 22.25
N VAL A 204 9.08 -20.34 21.14
CA VAL A 204 7.96 -19.40 21.11
C VAL A 204 6.73 -20.11 20.57
N THR A 205 5.60 -20.00 21.25
CA THR A 205 4.35 -20.69 20.89
C THR A 205 3.30 -19.72 20.37
N ILE A 206 2.51 -20.18 19.39
CA ILE A 206 1.31 -19.45 18.93
C ILE A 206 0.19 -19.68 19.95
N VAL A 207 -0.30 -18.59 20.54
CA VAL A 207 -1.40 -18.59 21.50
C VAL A 207 -2.75 -18.50 20.78
N ALA A 208 -2.85 -17.60 19.80
CA ALA A 208 -4.08 -17.37 19.05
C ALA A 208 -3.80 -16.66 17.73
N THR A 209 -4.76 -16.71 16.81
CA THR A 209 -4.84 -15.84 15.63
C THR A 209 -6.12 -15.00 15.72
N LEU A 210 -6.05 -13.74 15.28
CA LEU A 210 -7.15 -12.79 15.33
C LEU A 210 -7.35 -12.10 13.96
N PRO A 211 -8.47 -12.35 13.25
CA PRO A 211 -9.48 -13.35 13.58
C PRO A 211 -8.88 -14.76 13.54
N ARG A 212 -9.59 -15.73 14.11
CA ARG A 212 -9.14 -17.13 14.08
C ARG A 212 -8.95 -17.55 12.63
N LEU A 213 -7.74 -17.97 12.28
CA LEU A 213 -7.47 -18.60 11.00
C LEU A 213 -8.18 -19.93 10.88
N ARG A 214 -8.89 -20.12 9.77
CA ARG A 214 -9.54 -21.38 9.38
C ARG A 214 -8.74 -22.06 8.27
N ASP A 215 -8.69 -23.39 8.27
CA ASP A 215 -8.03 -24.22 7.24
C ASP A 215 -6.56 -23.90 6.96
N VAL A 216 -5.88 -23.26 7.93
CA VAL A 216 -4.46 -22.94 7.87
C VAL A 216 -3.79 -23.42 9.16
N ASN A 217 -2.74 -24.23 9.03
CA ASN A 217 -1.89 -24.68 10.11
C ASN A 217 -0.58 -23.88 10.11
N LEU A 218 -0.36 -23.05 11.14
CA LEU A 218 0.88 -22.32 11.32
C LEU A 218 1.80 -23.07 12.28
N ILE A 219 3.00 -23.39 11.81
CA ILE A 219 4.05 -24.06 12.57
C ILE A 219 5.01 -22.99 13.10
N SER A 220 5.15 -22.90 14.41
CA SER A 220 6.12 -22.00 15.03
C SER A 220 7.50 -22.65 15.10
N GLU A 221 8.46 -22.08 14.38
CA GLU A 221 9.91 -22.33 14.51
C GLU A 221 10.61 -21.15 15.19
N LEU A 222 9.83 -20.25 15.80
CA LEU A 222 10.33 -19.08 16.51
C LEU A 222 11.06 -19.46 17.79
N THR A 223 12.09 -18.69 18.09
CA THR A 223 12.81 -18.76 19.37
C THR A 223 12.84 -17.41 20.07
N THR A 224 13.15 -17.44 21.36
CA THR A 224 13.23 -16.25 22.18
C THR A 224 14.54 -15.51 21.90
N GLY A 225 14.46 -14.24 21.56
CA GLY A 225 15.59 -13.36 21.26
C GLY A 225 16.15 -12.66 22.51
N ARG A 226 17.05 -11.70 22.30
CA ARG A 226 17.60 -10.86 23.37
C ARG A 226 16.57 -9.83 23.83
N ALA A 227 16.66 -9.40 25.09
CA ALA A 227 15.88 -8.25 25.57
C ALA A 227 16.11 -7.02 24.67
N GLY A 228 15.02 -6.37 24.25
CA GLY A 228 15.08 -5.21 23.36
C GLY A 228 15.31 -5.53 21.87
N SER A 229 15.34 -6.80 21.44
CA SER A 229 15.51 -7.15 20.01
C SER A 229 14.34 -6.70 19.13
N GLY A 230 13.16 -6.49 19.73
CA GLY A 230 11.92 -6.23 19.01
C GLY A 230 11.44 -7.43 18.18
N ASP A 231 10.52 -7.15 17.25
CA ASP A 231 10.01 -8.11 16.29
C ASP A 231 11.05 -8.43 15.22
N ASN A 232 11.51 -9.68 15.19
CA ASN A 232 12.32 -10.23 14.10
C ASN A 232 11.68 -11.52 13.57
N ALA A 233 10.35 -11.65 13.68
CA ALA A 233 9.61 -12.78 13.17
C ALA A 233 9.25 -12.58 11.69
N TYR A 234 9.32 -13.66 10.93
CA TYR A 234 8.91 -13.70 9.52
C TYR A 234 7.94 -14.84 9.30
N ILE A 235 6.84 -14.53 8.63
CA ILE A 235 5.78 -15.49 8.30
C ILE A 235 5.98 -15.95 6.86
N TYR A 236 6.17 -17.25 6.70
CA TYR A 236 6.27 -17.93 5.41
C TYR A 236 4.96 -18.69 5.15
N LEU A 237 4.07 -18.06 4.42
CA LEU A 237 2.77 -18.62 4.04
C LEU A 237 2.43 -18.16 2.63
N ALA A 238 2.36 -19.10 1.69
CA ALA A 238 2.03 -18.81 0.30
C ALA A 238 0.52 -18.57 0.12
N PRO A 239 0.11 -17.76 -0.86
CA PRO A 239 -1.29 -17.66 -1.26
C PRO A 239 -1.89 -19.05 -1.52
N TYR A 240 -3.11 -19.25 -1.03
CA TYR A 240 -3.87 -20.50 -1.11
C TYR A 240 -3.24 -21.73 -0.42
N SER A 241 -2.16 -21.56 0.35
CA SER A 241 -1.58 -22.65 1.15
C SER A 241 -2.37 -22.90 2.44
N SER A 242 -2.43 -24.16 2.87
CA SER A 242 -2.98 -24.59 4.16
C SER A 242 -1.93 -24.78 5.25
N ILE A 243 -0.64 -24.67 4.93
CA ILE A 243 0.47 -24.79 5.89
C ILE A 243 1.41 -23.61 5.74
N GLY A 244 1.82 -23.03 6.88
CA GLY A 244 2.82 -21.96 6.93
C GLY A 244 3.78 -22.13 8.11
N TYR A 245 4.91 -21.44 8.04
CA TYR A 245 5.97 -21.46 9.06
C TYR A 245 6.24 -20.05 9.58
N ILE A 246 6.58 -19.92 10.85
CA ILE A 246 7.02 -18.66 11.44
C ILE A 246 8.42 -18.83 12.00
N ARG A 247 9.37 -18.00 11.54
CA ARG A 247 10.80 -18.10 11.88
C ARG A 247 11.34 -16.79 12.43
N GLY A 248 12.49 -16.85 13.09
CA GLY A 248 13.15 -15.69 13.69
C GLY A 248 12.95 -15.62 15.20
N THR A 249 12.87 -14.41 15.74
CA THR A 249 12.81 -14.20 17.19
C THR A 249 11.89 -13.08 17.64
N ILE A 250 11.34 -13.22 18.84
CA ILE A 250 10.67 -12.14 19.60
C ILE A 250 11.34 -11.96 20.97
N PRO A 251 11.15 -10.82 21.67
CA PRO A 251 11.78 -10.59 22.97
C PRO A 251 11.38 -11.62 24.05
N PRO A 252 12.17 -11.79 25.12
CA PRO A 252 11.86 -12.69 26.23
C PRO A 252 10.70 -12.19 27.09
N ASN A 253 10.03 -13.11 27.79
CA ASN A 253 8.95 -12.86 28.75
C ASN A 253 7.68 -12.21 28.17
N GLU A 254 7.39 -12.47 26.90
CA GLU A 254 6.18 -11.99 26.25
C GLU A 254 5.03 -12.99 26.43
N ASN A 255 3.85 -12.51 26.84
CA ASN A 255 2.66 -13.35 26.98
C ASN A 255 1.62 -13.15 25.86
N ALA A 256 1.73 -12.06 25.09
CA ALA A 256 0.81 -11.72 24.01
C ALA A 256 1.46 -10.83 22.95
N PHE A 257 2.73 -11.12 22.59
CA PHE A 257 3.43 -10.39 21.54
C PHE A 257 2.68 -10.53 20.22
N THR A 258 2.47 -9.43 19.51
CA THR A 258 1.63 -9.43 18.32
C THR A 258 2.45 -9.18 17.08
N ILE A 259 2.38 -10.11 16.14
CA ILE A 259 2.83 -9.92 14.76
C ILE A 259 1.64 -10.07 13.82
N SER A 260 1.75 -9.57 12.59
CA SER A 260 0.62 -9.60 11.64
C SER A 260 1.02 -10.28 10.34
N GLY A 261 0.16 -11.18 9.86
CA GLY A 261 0.33 -11.93 8.62
C GLY A 261 -0.70 -11.57 7.55
N SER A 262 -0.44 -12.02 6.33
CA SER A 262 -1.37 -11.90 5.20
C SER A 262 -2.23 -13.17 5.07
N PHE A 263 -3.54 -13.01 4.85
CA PHE A 263 -4.40 -14.17 4.60
C PHE A 263 -3.96 -14.87 3.31
N PRO A 264 -3.78 -16.21 3.31
CA PRO A 264 -3.47 -16.96 2.09
C PRO A 264 -4.65 -16.96 1.12
N ASP A 265 -5.88 -16.96 1.66
CA ASP A 265 -7.12 -16.83 0.90
C ASP A 265 -8.12 -15.93 1.68
N PRO A 266 -8.12 -14.61 1.45
CA PRO A 266 -8.97 -13.69 2.18
C PRO A 266 -10.46 -13.91 1.92
N ALA A 267 -10.84 -14.37 0.72
CA ALA A 267 -12.23 -14.66 0.37
C ALA A 267 -12.74 -15.88 1.14
N LYS A 268 -11.96 -16.97 1.19
CA LYS A 268 -12.32 -18.15 1.97
C LYS A 268 -12.42 -17.85 3.47
N GLN A 269 -11.48 -17.06 4.01
CA GLN A 269 -11.54 -16.64 5.43
C GLN A 269 -12.79 -15.81 5.73
N ALA A 270 -13.16 -14.88 4.84
CA ALA A 270 -14.36 -14.09 4.99
C ALA A 270 -15.63 -14.94 4.90
N SER A 271 -15.70 -15.89 3.95
CA SER A 271 -16.84 -16.81 3.81
C SER A 271 -17.10 -17.58 5.10
N ASN A 272 -16.06 -18.18 5.68
CA ASN A 272 -16.16 -18.91 6.94
C ASN A 272 -16.65 -18.00 8.10
N LEU A 273 -16.13 -16.76 8.17
CA LEU A 273 -16.59 -15.79 9.16
C LEU A 273 -18.07 -15.42 8.96
N PHE A 274 -18.51 -15.23 7.71
CA PHE A 274 -19.89 -14.88 7.39
C PHE A 274 -20.85 -15.98 7.80
N GLU A 275 -20.50 -17.25 7.54
CA GLU A 275 -21.30 -18.38 7.97
C GLU A 275 -21.49 -18.41 9.50
N GLU A 276 -20.40 -18.21 10.25
CA GLU A 276 -20.43 -18.18 11.72
C GLU A 276 -21.28 -17.01 12.25
N GLU A 277 -21.09 -15.80 11.70
CA GLU A 277 -21.79 -14.61 12.18
C GLU A 277 -23.26 -14.59 11.77
N PHE A 278 -23.61 -15.12 10.60
CA PHE A 278 -24.99 -15.23 10.15
C PHE A 278 -25.75 -16.25 11.02
N ALA A 279 -25.11 -17.39 11.34
CA ALA A 279 -25.67 -18.38 12.24
C ALA A 279 -25.91 -17.81 13.65
N LYS A 280 -24.96 -17.04 14.21
CA LYS A 280 -25.14 -16.34 15.50
C LYS A 280 -26.32 -15.38 15.50
N GLN A 281 -26.68 -14.82 14.35
CA GLN A 281 -27.81 -13.92 14.17
C GLN A 281 -29.11 -14.64 13.77
N GLY A 282 -29.15 -15.97 13.85
CA GLY A 282 -30.32 -16.80 13.59
C GLY A 282 -30.60 -17.10 12.13
N ILE A 283 -29.65 -16.81 11.22
CA ILE A 283 -29.74 -17.22 9.81
C ILE A 283 -29.06 -18.58 9.68
N VAL A 284 -29.85 -19.65 9.63
CA VAL A 284 -29.32 -21.02 9.57
C VAL A 284 -28.86 -21.34 8.16
N ILE A 285 -27.61 -21.73 7.99
CA ILE A 285 -27.05 -22.15 6.70
C ILE A 285 -26.96 -23.68 6.69
N SER A 286 -27.54 -24.30 5.67
CA SER A 286 -27.56 -25.74 5.47
C SER A 286 -27.06 -26.02 4.05
N PRO A 287 -25.73 -26.20 3.86
CA PRO A 287 -25.18 -26.50 2.56
C PRO A 287 -25.81 -27.80 2.03
N VAL A 288 -26.45 -27.72 0.86
CA VAL A 288 -26.98 -28.90 0.19
C VAL A 288 -25.83 -29.53 -0.58
N SER A 289 -25.59 -30.83 -0.38
CA SER A 289 -24.49 -31.60 -0.99
C SER A 289 -24.44 -31.60 -2.52
N ASN A 290 -25.47 -31.06 -3.18
CA ASN A 290 -25.60 -30.91 -4.64
C ASN A 290 -25.87 -29.46 -5.11
N ALA A 291 -25.71 -28.45 -4.25
CA ALA A 291 -25.83 -27.06 -4.70
C ALA A 291 -24.71 -26.79 -5.72
N ALA A 292 -25.09 -26.53 -6.97
CA ALA A 292 -24.15 -26.27 -8.05
C ALA A 292 -23.16 -25.16 -7.61
N SER A 293 -21.88 -25.52 -7.55
CA SER A 293 -20.74 -24.64 -7.26
C SER A 293 -20.43 -23.69 -8.44
N GLY A 294 -21.46 -23.28 -9.17
CA GLY A 294 -21.35 -22.46 -10.36
C GLY A 294 -21.34 -20.98 -10.02
N LEU A 295 -20.40 -20.24 -10.60
CA LEU A 295 -20.35 -18.77 -10.60
C LEU A 295 -21.40 -18.15 -11.54
N ASN A 296 -22.49 -18.85 -11.85
CA ASN A 296 -23.49 -18.32 -12.77
C ASN A 296 -24.31 -17.24 -12.06
N THR A 297 -23.96 -15.97 -12.33
CA THR A 297 -24.62 -14.80 -11.74
C THR A 297 -25.87 -14.35 -12.51
N SER A 298 -26.24 -15.04 -13.60
CA SER A 298 -27.46 -14.70 -14.35
C SER A 298 -28.70 -15.01 -13.52
N GLY A 299 -29.57 -14.02 -13.32
CA GLY A 299 -30.79 -14.17 -12.52
C GLY A 299 -30.58 -13.98 -11.00
N ASN A 300 -29.45 -13.42 -10.58
CA ASN A 300 -29.25 -13.02 -9.18
C ASN A 300 -30.15 -11.83 -8.81
N HIS A 301 -30.76 -11.90 -7.63
CA HIS A 301 -31.51 -10.83 -6.99
C HIS A 301 -30.59 -10.06 -6.03
N GLU A 302 -30.37 -8.77 -6.29
CA GLU A 302 -29.56 -7.92 -5.42
C GLU A 302 -30.27 -7.66 -4.08
N LEU A 303 -29.53 -7.79 -2.98
CA LEU A 303 -29.99 -7.46 -1.63
C LEU A 303 -29.50 -6.06 -1.21
N ILE A 304 -28.21 -5.79 -1.43
CA ILE A 304 -27.59 -4.51 -1.08
C ILE A 304 -26.25 -4.34 -1.80
N THR A 305 -25.96 -3.11 -2.21
CA THR A 305 -24.62 -2.70 -2.67
C THR A 305 -23.93 -1.82 -1.62
N HIS A 306 -22.75 -2.25 -1.16
CA HIS A 306 -21.87 -1.48 -0.30
C HIS A 306 -20.91 -0.63 -1.13
N GLN A 307 -20.73 0.63 -0.74
CA GLN A 307 -19.80 1.57 -1.37
C GLN A 307 -18.63 1.84 -0.43
N SER A 308 -17.41 1.77 -0.96
CA SER A 308 -16.20 2.12 -0.21
C SER A 308 -16.20 3.60 0.20
N PRO A 309 -15.31 4.02 1.13
CA PRO A 309 -14.90 5.42 1.23
C PRO A 309 -14.44 5.96 -0.14
N PRO A 310 -14.52 7.28 -0.36
CA PRO A 310 -14.05 7.87 -1.61
C PRO A 310 -12.52 7.71 -1.76
N LEU A 311 -12.03 7.72 -3.00
CA LEU A 311 -10.62 7.46 -3.30
C LEU A 311 -9.66 8.40 -2.57
N ASP A 312 -10.01 9.66 -2.34
CA ASP A 312 -9.18 10.58 -1.55
C ASP A 312 -8.94 10.08 -0.11
N SER A 313 -9.95 9.46 0.49
CA SER A 313 -9.90 8.86 1.83
C SER A 313 -9.13 7.55 1.81
N ILE A 314 -9.25 6.75 0.75
CA ILE A 314 -8.43 5.53 0.55
C ILE A 314 -6.96 5.93 0.38
N ASN A 315 -6.70 6.95 -0.44
CA ASN A 315 -5.39 7.50 -0.69
C ASN A 315 -4.73 8.06 0.58
N TYR A 316 -5.53 8.64 1.49
CA TYR A 316 -5.05 9.05 2.81
C TYR A 316 -4.33 7.91 3.52
N TRP A 317 -4.97 6.75 3.70
CA TRP A 317 -4.34 5.62 4.39
C TRP A 317 -3.26 4.92 3.57
N PHE A 318 -3.42 4.87 2.25
CA PHE A 318 -2.40 4.36 1.33
C PHE A 318 -1.04 5.04 1.54
N LEU A 319 -1.01 6.38 1.59
CA LEU A 319 0.22 7.13 1.81
C LEU A 319 0.58 7.21 3.30
N ARG A 320 -0.40 7.45 4.19
CA ARG A 320 -0.19 7.72 5.62
C ARG A 320 0.38 6.52 6.37
N LYS A 321 -0.13 5.32 6.08
CA LYS A 321 0.30 4.06 6.70
C LYS A 321 1.07 3.16 5.75
N SER A 322 1.31 3.62 4.52
CA SER A 322 2.13 2.93 3.53
C SER A 322 1.63 1.52 3.20
N ILE A 323 0.32 1.35 3.08
CA ILE A 323 -0.33 0.04 2.93
C ILE A 323 -0.08 -0.51 1.52
N ASN A 324 0.60 -1.65 1.41
CA ASN A 324 0.96 -2.24 0.12
C ASN A 324 -0.27 -2.76 -0.64
N LEU A 325 -1.18 -3.44 0.06
CA LEU A 325 -2.46 -3.91 -0.50
C LEU A 325 -3.19 -2.81 -1.28
N TYR A 326 -3.25 -1.59 -0.72
CA TYR A 326 -3.96 -0.47 -1.36
C TYR A 326 -3.27 -0.06 -2.67
N GLY A 327 -1.93 -0.10 -2.72
CA GLY A 327 -1.19 0.16 -3.95
C GLY A 327 -1.48 -0.86 -5.04
N GLU A 328 -1.53 -2.15 -4.68
CA GLU A 328 -1.85 -3.22 -5.63
C GLU A 328 -3.31 -3.18 -6.08
N ALA A 329 -4.24 -2.91 -5.17
CA ALA A 329 -5.65 -2.73 -5.49
C ALA A 329 -5.82 -1.58 -6.49
N LEU A 330 -5.26 -0.39 -6.21
CA LEU A 330 -5.33 0.77 -7.10
C LEU A 330 -4.71 0.50 -8.47
N ALA A 331 -3.55 -0.18 -8.53
CA ALA A 331 -2.94 -0.56 -9.80
C ALA A 331 -3.88 -1.47 -10.60
N LYS A 332 -4.37 -2.57 -10.00
CA LYS A 332 -5.32 -3.47 -10.66
C LYS A 332 -6.61 -2.76 -11.09
N THR A 333 -7.10 -1.81 -10.30
CA THR A 333 -8.27 -0.97 -10.66
C THR A 333 -8.01 -0.11 -11.87
N LEU A 334 -6.84 0.52 -11.98
CA LEU A 334 -6.48 1.26 -13.18
C LEU A 334 -6.43 0.36 -14.42
N GLY A 335 -5.89 -0.85 -14.29
CA GLY A 335 -5.92 -1.87 -15.35
C GLY A 335 -7.35 -2.22 -15.76
N PHE A 336 -8.21 -2.50 -14.78
CA PHE A 336 -9.61 -2.86 -15.02
C PHE A 336 -10.40 -1.72 -15.66
N GLU A 337 -10.33 -0.51 -15.13
CA GLU A 337 -11.13 0.61 -15.62
C GLU A 337 -10.71 1.03 -17.03
N LYS A 338 -9.43 0.93 -17.37
CA LYS A 338 -8.91 1.35 -18.69
C LYS A 338 -8.87 0.24 -19.73
N LYS A 339 -8.71 -1.03 -19.33
CA LYS A 339 -8.52 -2.17 -20.25
C LYS A 339 -9.42 -3.37 -19.97
N LYS A 340 -10.27 -3.33 -18.94
CA LYS A 340 -11.08 -4.46 -18.47
C LYS A 340 -10.24 -5.68 -18.05
N GLU A 341 -9.01 -5.42 -17.60
CA GLU A 341 -8.08 -6.42 -17.11
C GLU A 341 -7.53 -6.00 -15.73
N ALA A 342 -8.03 -6.61 -14.64
CA ALA A 342 -7.55 -6.33 -13.29
C ALA A 342 -6.30 -7.15 -12.94
N SER A 343 -5.20 -6.85 -13.61
CA SER A 343 -3.87 -7.42 -13.36
C SER A 343 -2.89 -6.33 -12.92
N THR A 344 -1.89 -6.70 -12.12
CA THR A 344 -0.86 -5.74 -11.69
C THR A 344 -0.09 -5.20 -12.89
N GLU A 345 0.20 -6.05 -13.89
CA GLU A 345 0.90 -5.65 -15.10
C GLU A 345 0.11 -4.62 -15.92
N ALA A 346 -1.19 -4.87 -16.15
CA ALA A 346 -2.04 -3.91 -16.85
C ALA A 346 -2.07 -2.56 -16.13
N GLY A 347 -2.25 -2.57 -14.80
CA GLY A 347 -2.24 -1.39 -13.95
C GLY A 347 -0.94 -0.59 -14.00
N VAL A 348 0.18 -1.28 -13.81
CA VAL A 348 1.52 -0.69 -13.89
C VAL A 348 1.77 -0.06 -15.27
N ASN A 349 1.36 -0.72 -16.35
CA ASN A 349 1.51 -0.17 -17.69
C ASN A 349 0.67 1.10 -17.90
N ILE A 350 -0.52 1.17 -17.31
CA ILE A 350 -1.34 2.40 -17.29
C ILE A 350 -0.63 3.52 -16.51
N ILE A 351 -0.10 3.24 -15.32
CA ILE A 351 0.62 4.23 -14.50
C ILE A 351 1.85 4.76 -15.26
N LYS A 352 2.64 3.89 -15.89
CA LYS A 352 3.81 4.27 -16.69
C LYS A 352 3.43 5.12 -17.90
N ALA A 353 2.37 4.75 -18.62
CA ALA A 353 1.86 5.53 -19.76
C ALA A 353 1.40 6.92 -19.33
N PHE A 354 0.65 7.00 -18.23
CA PHE A 354 0.19 8.26 -17.64
C PHE A 354 1.34 9.24 -17.35
N TRP A 355 2.45 8.74 -16.82
CA TRP A 355 3.63 9.55 -16.52
C TRP A 355 4.46 9.91 -17.75
N LYS A 356 4.54 9.00 -18.72
CA LYS A 356 5.14 9.28 -20.04
C LYS A 356 4.45 10.45 -20.73
N GLU A 357 3.12 10.45 -20.76
CA GLU A 357 2.32 11.54 -21.35
C GLU A 357 2.55 12.89 -20.65
N ARG A 358 3.06 12.88 -19.41
CA ARG A 358 3.39 14.06 -18.61
C ARG A 358 4.89 14.39 -18.63
N GLY A 359 5.62 13.89 -19.62
CA GLY A 359 7.02 14.24 -19.86
C GLY A 359 8.02 13.58 -18.91
N ILE A 360 7.65 12.47 -18.26
CA ILE A 360 8.63 11.63 -17.56
C ILE A 360 9.16 10.58 -18.54
N GLU A 361 10.49 10.53 -18.69
CA GLU A 361 11.15 9.57 -19.56
C GLU A 361 10.75 8.13 -19.21
N PRO A 362 10.33 7.28 -20.18
CA PRO A 362 9.87 5.93 -19.90
C PRO A 362 10.89 5.05 -19.15
N THR A 363 12.17 5.28 -19.40
CA THR A 363 13.28 4.57 -18.74
C THR A 363 13.48 5.01 -17.29
N SER A 364 12.92 6.15 -16.89
CA SER A 364 13.01 6.66 -15.52
C SER A 364 12.02 6.01 -14.54
N ILE A 365 11.04 5.27 -15.03
CA ILE A 365 10.05 4.54 -14.22
C ILE A 365 9.94 3.09 -14.71
N ASN A 366 10.68 2.20 -14.06
CA ASN A 366 10.55 0.76 -14.22
C ASN A 366 9.97 0.15 -12.94
N MET A 367 8.64 0.12 -12.86
CA MET A 367 7.90 -0.50 -11.76
C MET A 367 7.43 -1.91 -12.11
N LYS A 368 7.34 -2.77 -11.11
CA LYS A 368 6.80 -4.15 -11.15
C LYS A 368 5.48 -4.28 -10.40
N ASP A 369 5.19 -3.34 -9.50
CA ASP A 369 4.06 -3.38 -8.60
C ASP A 369 3.48 -1.98 -8.33
N GLY A 370 2.31 -1.91 -7.69
CA GLY A 370 1.67 -0.64 -7.33
C GLY A 370 2.21 -0.02 -6.04
N SER A 371 2.86 -0.82 -5.19
CA SER A 371 3.24 -0.45 -3.82
C SER A 371 4.71 -0.05 -3.64
N GLY A 372 5.62 -0.51 -4.50
CA GLY A 372 7.06 -0.33 -4.31
C GLY A 372 7.72 -1.39 -3.42
N LEU A 373 7.05 -2.53 -3.13
CA LEU A 373 7.65 -3.59 -2.31
C LEU A 373 8.71 -4.38 -3.09
N SER A 374 8.52 -4.58 -4.40
CA SER A 374 9.46 -5.29 -5.27
C SER A 374 10.84 -4.61 -5.27
N PRO A 375 11.92 -5.33 -4.88
CA PRO A 375 13.29 -4.83 -5.00
C PRO A 375 13.74 -4.66 -6.46
N GLN A 376 12.97 -5.14 -7.44
CA GLN A 376 13.24 -4.97 -8.87
C GLN A 376 12.76 -3.62 -9.42
N ASN A 377 11.99 -2.85 -8.64
CA ASN A 377 11.59 -1.49 -9.00
C ASN A 377 12.82 -0.59 -9.20
N ARG A 378 12.86 0.20 -10.27
CA ARG A 378 13.89 1.22 -10.53
C ARG A 378 13.21 2.51 -10.93
N ILE A 379 13.41 3.56 -10.13
CA ILE A 379 12.86 4.89 -10.35
C ILE A 379 14.00 5.90 -10.18
N THR A 380 13.97 7.00 -10.92
CA THR A 380 14.94 8.09 -10.76
C THR A 380 14.44 9.11 -9.72
N ALA A 381 15.37 9.74 -8.98
CA ALA A 381 15.01 10.80 -8.03
C ALA A 381 14.31 11.97 -8.74
N GLU A 382 14.79 12.31 -9.94
CA GLU A 382 14.17 13.32 -10.80
C GLU A 382 12.70 13.00 -11.10
N ALA A 383 12.38 11.75 -11.50
CA ALA A 383 11.00 11.36 -11.80
C ALA A 383 10.08 11.53 -10.59
N LEU A 384 10.51 11.11 -9.38
CA LEU A 384 9.70 11.30 -8.18
C LEU A 384 9.53 12.77 -7.79
N ALA A 385 10.56 13.58 -7.94
CA ALA A 385 10.44 15.02 -7.69
C ALA A 385 9.48 15.69 -8.71
N LYS A 386 9.52 15.28 -9.98
CA LYS A 386 8.57 15.73 -11.02
C LYS A 386 7.14 15.34 -10.69
N VAL A 387 6.90 14.11 -10.21
CA VAL A 387 5.57 13.63 -9.77
C VAL A 387 5.03 14.47 -8.62
N MET A 388 5.86 14.73 -7.60
CA MET A 388 5.46 15.56 -6.47
C MET A 388 5.15 17.00 -6.93
N ARG A 389 5.98 17.59 -7.80
CA ARG A 389 5.68 18.91 -8.38
C ARG A 389 4.37 18.93 -9.16
N TYR A 390 4.12 17.89 -9.95
CA TYR A 390 2.86 17.74 -10.68
C TYR A 390 1.68 17.69 -9.71
N ALA A 391 1.73 16.87 -8.66
CA ALA A 391 0.66 16.79 -7.67
C ALA A 391 0.36 18.14 -7.01
N LYS A 392 1.38 18.97 -6.79
CA LYS A 392 1.24 20.33 -6.24
C LYS A 392 0.44 21.28 -7.13
N SER A 393 0.44 21.09 -8.44
CA SER A 393 -0.34 21.94 -9.36
C SER A 393 -1.79 21.48 -9.55
N GLN A 394 -2.22 20.41 -8.87
CA GLN A 394 -3.54 19.83 -9.10
C GLN A 394 -4.60 20.31 -8.10
N PRO A 395 -5.90 20.35 -8.48
CA PRO A 395 -6.98 20.76 -7.59
C PRO A 395 -7.09 19.91 -6.32
N TYR A 396 -6.71 18.63 -6.38
CA TYR A 396 -6.74 17.71 -5.24
C TYR A 396 -5.51 17.79 -4.33
N PHE A 397 -4.58 18.73 -4.57
CA PHE A 397 -3.30 18.80 -3.86
C PHE A 397 -3.46 18.79 -2.34
N ASN A 398 -4.41 19.54 -1.78
CA ASN A 398 -4.61 19.60 -0.34
C ASN A 398 -4.91 18.21 0.27
N SER A 399 -5.72 17.40 -0.41
CA SER A 399 -6.01 16.03 0.04
C SER A 399 -4.77 15.13 -0.08
N PHE A 400 -4.06 15.19 -1.21
CA PHE A 400 -2.79 14.47 -1.40
C PHE A 400 -1.73 14.86 -0.36
N TYR A 401 -1.55 16.15 -0.10
CA TYR A 401 -0.62 16.70 0.87
C TYR A 401 -0.95 16.25 2.29
N ASN A 402 -2.25 16.23 2.64
CA ASN A 402 -2.72 15.73 3.94
C ASN A 402 -2.58 14.20 4.07
N ALA A 403 -2.58 13.46 2.98
CA ALA A 403 -2.30 12.02 2.98
C ALA A 403 -0.84 11.70 3.30
N LEU A 404 0.11 12.59 2.95
CA LEU A 404 1.52 12.40 3.28
C LEU A 404 1.74 12.43 4.81
N PRO A 405 2.52 11.48 5.36
CA PRO A 405 3.04 11.58 6.72
C PRO A 405 3.86 12.84 6.94
N GLU A 406 3.98 13.23 8.21
CA GLU A 406 4.93 14.24 8.65
C GLU A 406 6.08 13.56 9.40
N PHE A 407 7.30 13.78 8.91
CA PHE A 407 8.51 13.24 9.51
C PHE A 407 9.56 14.36 9.53
N ASN A 408 10.29 14.51 10.62
CA ASN A 408 11.31 15.56 10.76
C ASN A 408 10.81 16.98 10.37
N GLY A 409 9.54 17.30 10.64
CA GLY A 409 8.93 18.59 10.26
C GLY A 409 8.69 18.77 8.74
N MET A 410 8.63 17.69 7.96
CA MET A 410 8.44 17.70 6.50
C MET A 410 7.28 16.79 6.10
N LYS A 411 6.47 17.21 5.11
CA LYS A 411 5.48 16.31 4.49
C LYS A 411 6.16 15.46 3.44
N MET A 412 6.31 14.17 3.72
CA MET A 412 7.02 13.26 2.83
C MET A 412 6.56 11.82 2.92
N LYS A 413 6.71 11.10 1.80
CA LYS A 413 6.55 9.65 1.75
C LYS A 413 7.90 8.97 1.94
N SER A 414 8.01 8.15 2.97
CA SER A 414 9.17 7.28 3.21
C SER A 414 9.09 5.96 2.44
N GLY A 415 10.25 5.38 2.14
CA GLY A 415 10.40 4.05 1.57
C GLY A 415 11.46 3.24 2.31
N THR A 416 11.22 1.94 2.48
CA THR A 416 12.16 0.99 3.06
C THR A 416 11.93 -0.39 2.48
N ILE A 417 13.02 -1.01 2.03
CA ILE A 417 13.18 -2.45 1.80
C ILE A 417 14.62 -2.81 2.22
N GLY A 418 15.04 -4.08 2.11
CA GLY A 418 16.40 -4.50 2.44
C GLY A 418 17.48 -3.63 1.78
N GLY A 419 18.33 -2.99 2.59
CA GLY A 419 19.44 -2.15 2.12
C GLY A 419 19.03 -0.80 1.51
N VAL A 420 17.77 -0.38 1.60
CA VAL A 420 17.25 0.82 0.92
C VAL A 420 16.47 1.72 1.88
N LYS A 421 16.76 3.02 1.86
CA LYS A 421 15.97 4.06 2.51
C LYS A 421 15.75 5.22 1.56
N SER A 422 14.50 5.70 1.48
CA SER A 422 14.15 6.81 0.60
C SER A 422 13.12 7.73 1.22
N PHE A 423 13.11 8.97 0.74
CA PHE A 423 12.11 9.98 1.03
C PHE A 423 11.79 10.79 -0.22
N THR A 424 10.53 11.19 -0.40
CA THR A 424 10.12 12.17 -1.42
C THR A 424 9.04 13.06 -0.84
N GLY A 425 9.13 14.38 -1.04
CA GLY A 425 8.34 15.30 -0.24
C GLY A 425 8.53 16.78 -0.53
N TYR A 426 8.02 17.59 0.39
CA TYR A 426 8.09 19.05 0.38
C TYR A 426 8.68 19.58 1.68
N VAL A 427 9.56 20.58 1.59
CA VAL A 427 10.17 21.27 2.74
C VAL A 427 10.64 22.66 2.31
N GLY A 428 10.41 23.71 3.11
CA GLY A 428 11.00 25.05 2.92
C GLY A 428 10.86 25.68 1.53
N GLY A 429 9.78 25.39 0.79
CA GLY A 429 9.61 25.86 -0.59
C GLY A 429 10.35 25.04 -1.65
N TYR A 430 10.88 23.87 -1.28
CA TYR A 430 11.53 22.90 -2.15
C TYR A 430 10.72 21.61 -2.27
N THR A 431 10.78 20.99 -3.45
CA THR A 431 10.34 19.61 -3.67
C THR A 431 11.58 18.75 -3.85
N PHE A 432 11.60 17.58 -3.22
CA PHE A 432 12.77 16.73 -3.24
C PHE A 432 12.43 15.24 -3.36
N ALA A 433 13.41 14.46 -3.84
CA ALA A 433 13.45 13.01 -3.71
C ALA A 433 14.88 12.57 -3.41
N ILE A 434 15.06 11.75 -2.38
CA ILE A 434 16.34 11.21 -1.94
C ILE A 434 16.22 9.70 -1.73
N VAL A 435 17.25 8.96 -2.11
CA VAL A 435 17.38 7.53 -1.81
C VAL A 435 18.84 7.21 -1.51
N VAL A 436 19.04 6.37 -0.50
CA VAL A 436 20.27 5.62 -0.30
C VAL A 436 20.00 4.14 -0.50
N SER A 437 20.83 3.50 -1.31
CA SER A 437 20.71 2.08 -1.67
C SER A 437 22.03 1.36 -1.36
N ASN A 438 21.93 0.10 -0.96
CA ASN A 438 23.04 -0.76 -0.58
C ASN A 438 23.94 -0.16 0.53
N PHE A 439 23.33 0.54 1.50
CA PHE A 439 24.05 1.02 2.67
C PHE A 439 24.24 -0.10 3.70
N ASN A 440 25.33 -0.04 4.47
CA ASN A 440 25.60 -0.99 5.56
C ASN A 440 25.25 -0.39 6.94
N GLY A 441 25.23 -1.26 7.97
CA GLY A 441 25.04 -0.82 9.36
C GLY A 441 23.61 -0.40 9.70
N SER A 442 23.47 0.52 10.67
CA SER A 442 22.19 0.85 11.27
C SER A 442 21.32 1.72 10.36
N SER A 443 20.16 1.20 9.98
CA SER A 443 19.12 1.97 9.27
C SER A 443 18.73 3.26 9.98
N SER A 444 18.69 3.25 11.33
CA SER A 444 18.32 4.44 12.10
C SER A 444 19.39 5.54 12.03
N GLU A 445 20.67 5.16 11.98
CA GLU A 445 21.79 6.11 11.80
C GLU A 445 21.77 6.72 10.42
N MET A 446 21.58 5.89 9.39
CA MET A 446 21.46 6.35 8.01
C MET A 446 20.31 7.36 7.87
N VAL A 447 19.14 7.08 8.45
CA VAL A 447 18.01 8.04 8.46
C VAL A 447 18.38 9.35 9.16
N ARG A 448 19.09 9.33 10.29
CA ARG A 448 19.56 10.56 10.95
C ARG A 448 20.50 11.38 10.06
N LYS A 449 21.40 10.72 9.32
CA LYS A 449 22.30 11.37 8.36
C LYS A 449 21.53 11.99 7.19
N MET A 450 20.57 11.26 6.63
CA MET A 450 19.65 11.79 5.60
C MET A 450 18.87 13.01 6.10
N TYR A 451 18.38 12.99 7.34
CA TYR A 451 17.68 14.13 7.95
C TYR A 451 18.57 15.35 8.10
N LYS A 452 19.83 15.21 8.55
CA LYS A 452 20.78 16.34 8.59
C LYS A 452 20.95 17.02 7.24
N LEU A 453 20.99 16.24 6.17
CA LEU A 453 21.09 16.75 4.81
C LEU A 453 19.78 17.41 4.35
N LEU A 454 18.62 16.84 4.65
CA LEU A 454 17.32 17.44 4.34
C LEU A 454 17.02 18.70 5.16
N ASP A 455 17.55 18.81 6.37
CA ASP A 455 17.39 19.98 7.25
C ASP A 455 18.03 21.25 6.66
N LEU A 456 18.97 21.12 5.72
CA LEU A 456 19.53 22.25 4.99
C LEU A 456 18.49 22.99 4.13
N LEU A 457 17.37 22.33 3.79
CA LEU A 457 16.28 22.89 2.99
C LEU A 457 15.22 23.61 3.83
N LYS A 458 15.36 23.68 5.16
CA LYS A 458 14.37 24.28 6.07
C LYS A 458 14.46 25.80 6.13
#